data_AF-A0A5K1ASK4-F1
#
_entry.id   AF-A0A5K1ASK4-F1
#
_cell.length_a   1.000
_cell.length_b   1.000
_cell.length_c   1.000
_cell.angle_alpha   90.00
_cell.angle_beta   90.00
_cell.angle_gamma   90.00
#
_symmetry.space_group_name_H-M   'P 1'
#
loop_
_entity.id
_entity.type
_entity.pdbx_description
1 polymer ?
#
loop_
_entity_poly.entity_id
_entity_poly.type
_entity_poly.pdbx_seq_one_letter_code
_entity_poly.pdbx_strand_id
1 'polypeptide(L)'
;MRPSAPGTKCSRSSEARETLFVSKTNKMGSEDVVLYGTWNSPFVIRVKLALKLKEVEYQYVEEDLFNKSPMLLQYNPVYKKVPVLVHAGKPIAESTVILQYIDEVWPQNPIMPEDPYDRAMARFWAKFLDEK
;
A
#
# COMPACT_ATOMS: atom_id res chain seq x y z
N MET A 1 6.84 -49.63 -51.59
CA MET A 1 7.42 -48.48 -52.34
C MET A 1 6.75 -47.20 -51.85
N ARG A 2 7.57 -46.20 -51.46
CA ARG A 2 7.28 -44.77 -51.15
C ARG A 2 6.43 -44.45 -49.87
N PRO A 3 6.57 -43.25 -49.26
CA PRO A 3 7.76 -42.76 -48.53
C PRO A 3 7.40 -42.08 -47.18
N SER A 4 8.43 -41.59 -46.50
CA SER A 4 8.45 -40.81 -45.24
C SER A 4 7.63 -39.51 -45.20
N ALA A 5 7.18 -39.11 -44.01
CA ALA A 5 7.21 -37.71 -43.56
C ALA A 5 7.40 -37.64 -42.02
N PRO A 6 8.34 -36.83 -41.51
CA PRO A 6 8.61 -36.67 -40.09
C PRO A 6 8.01 -35.38 -39.51
N GLY A 7 7.67 -35.45 -38.22
CA GLY A 7 7.72 -34.32 -37.28
C GLY A 7 6.58 -33.32 -37.35
N THR A 8 5.91 -33.09 -36.23
CA THR A 8 5.81 -31.76 -35.59
C THR A 8 5.39 -31.97 -34.14
N LYS A 9 6.29 -31.62 -33.22
CA LYS A 9 5.99 -31.52 -31.79
C LYS A 9 4.93 -30.45 -31.60
N CYS A 10 3.76 -30.81 -31.09
CA CYS A 10 2.78 -29.84 -30.60
C CYS A 10 3.10 -29.52 -29.13
N SER A 11 4.06 -28.62 -28.91
CA SER A 11 4.25 -28.00 -27.59
C SER A 11 3.12 -27.00 -27.37
N ARG A 12 2.00 -27.47 -26.79
CA ARG A 12 0.92 -26.58 -26.37
C ARG A 12 1.24 -25.96 -25.00
N SER A 13 1.16 -24.64 -25.01
CA SER A 13 0.56 -23.81 -23.95
C SER A 13 1.30 -23.59 -22.64
N SER A 14 2.46 -22.93 -22.67
CA SER A 14 2.96 -22.18 -21.50
C SER A 14 2.93 -20.66 -21.68
N GLU A 15 3.04 -20.15 -22.92
CA GLU A 15 3.14 -18.70 -23.18
C GLU A 15 1.82 -17.91 -22.98
N ALA A 16 0.67 -18.60 -22.97
CA ALA A 16 -0.64 -17.96 -22.77
C ALA A 16 -0.96 -17.62 -21.30
N ARG A 17 -0.17 -18.11 -20.33
CA ARG A 17 -0.33 -17.77 -18.91
C ARG A 17 0.51 -16.59 -18.47
N GLU A 18 1.60 -16.32 -19.18
CA GLU A 18 2.50 -15.20 -18.87
C GLU A 18 1.99 -13.86 -19.44
N THR A 19 1.19 -13.91 -20.51
CA THR A 19 0.59 -12.73 -21.14
C THR A 19 -0.58 -12.12 -20.38
N LEU A 20 -1.13 -12.80 -19.36
CA LEU A 20 -2.20 -12.26 -18.51
C LEU A 20 -1.65 -11.43 -17.33
N PHE A 21 -0.37 -11.57 -16.99
CA PHE A 21 0.26 -10.81 -15.89
C PHE A 21 0.77 -9.42 -16.34
N VAL A 22 0.98 -9.23 -17.65
CA VAL A 22 1.56 -8.01 -18.24
C VAL A 22 0.48 -7.01 -18.71
N SER A 23 -0.81 -7.27 -18.44
CA SER A 23 -1.93 -6.45 -18.94
C SER A 23 -2.77 -5.75 -17.86
N LYS A 24 -2.18 -5.44 -16.70
CA LYS A 24 -2.75 -4.47 -15.74
C LYS A 24 -1.76 -3.39 -15.37
N THR A 25 -1.25 -2.66 -16.35
CA THR A 25 -0.97 -1.24 -16.13
C THR A 25 -2.31 -0.50 -16.12
N ASN A 26 -3.12 -0.74 -15.08
CA ASN A 26 -4.20 0.18 -14.78
C ASN A 26 -3.54 1.55 -14.60
N LYS A 27 -3.91 2.51 -15.43
CA LYS A 27 -3.78 3.93 -15.08
C LYS A 27 -4.29 4.04 -13.65
N MET A 28 -3.41 4.43 -12.73
CA MET A 28 -3.80 4.67 -11.36
C MET A 28 -4.89 5.74 -11.39
N GLY A 29 -6.08 5.40 -10.92
CA GLY A 29 -7.20 6.31 -10.83
C GLY A 29 -6.89 7.47 -9.87
N SER A 30 -7.64 8.57 -9.97
CA SER A 30 -7.50 9.71 -9.06
C SER A 30 -7.82 9.37 -7.60
N GLU A 31 -8.45 8.21 -7.36
CA GLU A 31 -8.91 7.75 -6.04
C GLU A 31 -8.18 6.47 -5.57
N ASP A 32 -7.15 6.00 -6.30
CA ASP A 32 -6.49 4.74 -5.96
C ASP A 32 -5.70 4.88 -4.66
N VAL A 33 -6.00 4.02 -3.69
CA VAL A 33 -5.33 3.95 -2.38
C VAL A 33 -4.57 2.63 -2.27
N VAL A 34 -3.25 2.70 -2.06
CA VAL A 34 -2.37 1.55 -1.87
C VAL A 34 -1.62 1.70 -0.55
N LEU A 35 -1.69 0.71 0.33
CA LEU A 35 -0.96 0.67 1.59
C LEU A 35 0.16 -0.38 1.51
N TYR A 36 1.40 0.08 1.57
CA TYR A 36 2.58 -0.76 1.73
C TYR A 36 2.86 -0.97 3.21
N GLY A 37 2.96 -2.22 3.63
CA GLY A 37 3.16 -2.56 5.04
C GLY A 37 3.53 -4.00 5.30
N THR A 38 3.88 -4.30 6.55
CA THR A 38 4.02 -5.66 7.06
C THR A 38 2.87 -5.94 8.01
N TRP A 39 2.25 -7.12 7.91
CA TRP A 39 0.97 -7.42 8.57
C TRP A 39 1.00 -7.28 10.10
N ASN A 40 2.15 -7.51 10.72
CA ASN A 40 2.35 -7.48 12.18
C ASN A 40 2.86 -6.12 12.71
N SER A 41 3.04 -5.11 11.85
CA SER A 41 3.56 -3.81 12.27
C SER A 41 2.46 -2.99 12.97
N PRO A 42 2.67 -2.52 14.22
CA PRO A 42 1.68 -1.71 14.93
C PRO A 42 1.39 -0.40 14.19
N PHE A 43 2.40 0.19 13.54
CA PHE A 43 2.25 1.41 12.74
C PHE A 43 1.37 1.18 11.50
N VAL A 44 1.47 0.01 10.86
CA VAL A 44 0.61 -0.37 9.73
C VAL A 44 -0.81 -0.66 10.20
N ILE A 45 -0.97 -1.34 11.33
CA ILE A 45 -2.28 -1.65 11.92
C ILE A 45 -3.05 -0.35 12.21
N ARG A 46 -2.41 0.69 12.74
CA ARG A 46 -3.05 2.01 12.95
C ARG A 46 -3.65 2.57 11.65
N VAL A 47 -2.90 2.53 10.55
CA VAL A 47 -3.37 3.01 9.24
C VAL A 47 -4.53 2.14 8.71
N LYS A 48 -4.43 0.82 8.85
CA LYS A 48 -5.52 -0.11 8.46
C LYS A 48 -6.82 0.18 9.21
N LEU A 49 -6.73 0.47 10.52
CA LEU A 49 -7.89 0.82 11.34
C LEU A 49 -8.51 2.14 10.89
N ALA A 50 -7.69 3.16 10.60
CA ALA A 50 -8.17 4.44 10.11
C ALA A 50 -8.90 4.32 8.77
N LEU A 51 -8.30 3.63 7.79
CA LEU A 51 -8.95 3.38 6.49
C LEU A 51 -10.27 2.62 6.67
N LYS A 52 -10.31 1.64 7.57
CA LYS A 52 -11.54 0.90 7.90
C LYS A 52 -12.61 1.79 8.54
N LEU A 53 -12.24 2.67 9.47
CA LEU A 53 -13.17 3.62 10.11
C LEU A 53 -13.75 4.65 9.12
N LYS A 54 -12.95 5.02 8.11
CA LYS A 54 -13.37 5.91 7.02
C LYS A 54 -14.12 5.19 5.90
N GLU A 55 -14.23 3.86 5.95
CA GLU A 55 -14.79 3.01 4.90
C GLU A 55 -14.10 3.19 3.54
N VAL A 56 -12.78 3.41 3.57
CA VAL A 56 -11.96 3.58 2.36
C VAL A 56 -11.44 2.22 1.89
N GLU A 57 -11.77 1.85 0.67
CA GLU A 57 -11.18 0.69 0.01
C GLU A 57 -9.72 0.96 -0.36
N TYR A 58 -8.86 -0.03 -0.16
CA TYR A 58 -7.43 0.09 -0.48
C TYR A 58 -6.83 -1.25 -0.89
N GLN A 59 -5.83 -1.19 -1.76
CA GLN A 59 -4.96 -2.32 -2.02
C GLN A 59 -3.90 -2.41 -0.94
N TYR A 60 -3.72 -3.60 -0.35
CA TYR A 60 -2.62 -3.85 0.58
C TYR A 60 -1.48 -4.58 -0.12
N VAL A 61 -0.27 -4.07 0.02
CA VAL A 61 0.97 -4.68 -0.49
C VAL A 61 1.84 -5.05 0.70
N GLU A 62 2.05 -6.36 0.87
CA GLU A 62 2.92 -6.89 1.92
C GLU A 62 4.39 -6.62 1.57
N GLU A 63 5.13 -6.04 2.50
CA GLU A 63 6.54 -5.72 2.39
C GLU A 63 7.40 -6.62 3.29
N ASP A 64 8.50 -7.10 2.72
CA ASP A 64 9.56 -7.77 3.47
C ASP A 64 10.54 -6.70 4.02
N LEU A 65 10.68 -6.64 5.34
CA LEU A 65 11.53 -5.65 6.00
C LEU A 65 13.04 -5.97 5.89
N PHE A 66 13.39 -7.23 5.60
CA PHE A 66 14.77 -7.66 5.35
C PHE A 66 15.17 -7.45 3.89
N ASN A 67 14.21 -7.64 2.96
CA ASN A 67 14.41 -7.45 1.53
C ASN A 67 13.35 -6.49 0.94
N LYS A 68 13.56 -5.20 1.20
CA LYS A 68 12.60 -4.13 0.86
C LYS A 68 12.41 -3.98 -0.63
N SER A 69 11.16 -3.77 -1.06
CA SER A 69 10.86 -3.56 -2.48
C SER A 69 11.48 -2.25 -3.00
N PRO A 70 11.81 -2.17 -4.31
CA PRO A 70 12.25 -0.91 -4.92
C PRO A 70 11.23 0.21 -4.78
N MET A 71 9.93 -0.12 -4.81
CA MET A 71 8.84 0.85 -4.65
C MET A 71 8.85 1.47 -3.25
N LEU A 72 9.02 0.66 -2.20
CA LEU A 72 9.11 1.17 -0.82
C LEU A 72 10.30 2.14 -0.67
N LEU A 73 11.44 1.80 -1.26
CA LEU A 73 12.63 2.65 -1.23
C LEU A 73 12.45 3.94 -2.02
N GLN A 74 11.69 3.89 -3.13
CA GLN A 74 11.35 5.06 -3.93
C GLN A 74 10.39 5.99 -3.18
N TYR A 75 9.37 5.44 -2.52
CA TYR A 75 8.33 6.21 -1.87
C TYR A 75 8.73 6.76 -0.49
N ASN A 76 9.60 6.06 0.24
CA ASN A 76 10.17 6.52 1.50
C ASN A 76 11.70 6.45 1.48
N PRO A 77 12.38 7.32 0.71
CA PRO A 77 13.83 7.28 0.57
C PRO A 77 14.58 7.67 1.86
N VAL A 78 13.93 8.43 2.74
CA VAL A 78 14.50 8.95 3.99
C VAL A 78 14.64 7.84 5.03
N TYR A 79 13.53 7.21 5.43
CA TYR A 79 13.54 6.22 6.51
C TYR A 79 13.53 4.79 6.01
N LYS A 80 13.06 4.53 4.78
CA LYS A 80 12.96 3.19 4.20
C LYS A 80 12.18 2.24 5.09
N LYS A 81 11.09 2.74 5.69
CA LYS A 81 10.23 2.04 6.66
C LYS A 81 8.78 2.04 6.18
N VAL A 82 8.01 1.09 6.70
CA VAL A 82 6.56 1.01 6.60
C VAL A 82 5.88 1.63 7.83
N PRO A 83 4.62 2.10 7.73
CA PRO A 83 3.75 2.14 6.55
C PRO A 83 4.13 3.21 5.53
N VAL A 84 3.75 2.97 4.27
CA VAL A 84 3.65 4.01 3.23
C VAL A 84 2.27 3.90 2.59
N LEU A 85 1.50 4.99 2.63
CA LEU A 85 0.24 5.12 1.91
C LEU A 85 0.50 5.83 0.59
N VAL A 86 0.05 5.27 -0.53
CA VAL A 86 0.07 5.94 -1.82
C VAL A 86 -1.37 6.24 -2.20
N HIS A 87 -1.72 7.51 -2.26
CA HIS A 87 -3.05 7.95 -2.68
C HIS A 87 -2.92 8.77 -3.96
N ALA A 88 -3.63 8.38 -5.03
CA ALA A 88 -3.57 9.04 -6.33
C ALA A 88 -2.12 9.16 -6.88
N GLY A 89 -1.32 8.11 -6.66
CA GLY A 89 0.11 8.07 -7.03
C GLY A 89 1.04 8.92 -6.16
N LYS A 90 0.55 9.56 -5.10
CA LYS A 90 1.35 10.39 -4.19
C LYS A 90 1.66 9.63 -2.89
N PRO A 91 2.94 9.35 -2.60
CA PRO A 91 3.32 8.63 -1.39
C PRO A 91 3.30 9.53 -0.15
N ILE A 92 2.82 8.99 0.96
CA ILE A 92 2.86 9.57 2.30
C ILE A 92 3.46 8.51 3.24
N ALA A 93 4.49 8.90 3.98
CA ALA A 93 5.16 8.06 4.98
C ALA A 93 4.84 8.54 6.40
N GLU A 94 5.21 7.73 7.39
CA GLU A 94 4.97 7.94 8.83
C GLU A 94 3.50 7.77 9.24
N SER A 95 3.24 6.83 10.16
CA SER A 95 1.86 6.43 10.49
C SER A 95 1.01 7.59 11.03
N THR A 96 1.56 8.45 11.87
CA THR A 96 0.85 9.60 12.45
C THR A 96 0.58 10.72 11.44
N VAL A 97 1.44 10.86 10.42
CA VAL A 97 1.23 11.78 9.30
C VAL A 97 0.15 11.22 8.37
N ILE A 98 0.21 9.93 8.05
CA ILE A 98 -0.82 9.23 7.27
C ILE A 98 -2.19 9.33 7.95
N LEU A 99 -2.28 9.19 9.27
CA LEU A 99 -3.55 9.33 10.00
C LEU A 99 -4.16 10.72 9.84
N GLN A 100 -3.34 11.78 9.96
CA GLN A 100 -3.81 13.16 9.77
C GLN A 100 -4.30 13.37 8.33
N TYR A 101 -3.54 12.87 7.35
CA TYR A 101 -3.93 12.92 5.94
C TYR A 101 -5.27 12.22 5.68
N ILE A 102 -5.46 11.01 6.23
CA ILE A 102 -6.72 10.26 6.10
C ILE A 102 -7.89 11.06 6.69
N ASP A 103 -7.68 11.69 7.85
CA ASP A 103 -8.72 12.46 8.53
C ASP A 103 -9.12 13.74 7.75
N GLU A 104 -8.16 14.36 7.07
CA GLU A 104 -8.37 15.56 6.26
C GLU A 104 -9.01 15.26 4.89
N VAL A 105 -8.63 14.15 4.25
CA VAL A 105 -9.14 13.76 2.91
C VAL A 105 -10.55 13.18 3.00
N TRP A 106 -10.83 12.40 4.04
CA TRP A 106 -12.11 11.74 4.25
C TRP A 106 -12.74 12.24 5.55
N PRO A 107 -13.44 13.40 5.54
CA PRO A 107 -13.88 14.08 6.75
C PRO A 107 -15.00 13.36 7.50
N GLN A 108 -15.65 12.35 6.91
CA GLN A 108 -16.64 11.52 7.61
C GLN A 108 -16.00 10.77 8.77
N ASN A 109 -16.70 10.65 9.90
CA ASN A 109 -16.22 9.98 11.12
C ASN A 109 -14.81 10.48 11.55
N PRO A 110 -14.70 11.70 12.12
CA PRO A 110 -13.40 12.27 12.54
C PRO A 110 -12.63 11.33 13.47
N ILE A 111 -11.37 11.11 13.17
CA ILE A 111 -10.44 10.33 14.00
C ILE A 111 -9.83 11.23 15.08
N MET A 112 -9.53 12.48 14.73
CA MET A 112 -8.99 13.45 15.66
C MET A 112 -10.10 14.29 16.31
N PRO A 113 -9.90 14.73 17.57
CA PRO A 113 -10.80 15.69 18.19
C PRO A 113 -10.90 17.00 17.39
N GLU A 114 -12.07 17.63 17.43
CA GLU A 114 -12.31 18.94 16.80
C GLU A 114 -11.64 20.08 17.57
N ASP A 115 -11.65 20.01 18.90
CA ASP A 115 -10.99 21.01 19.74
C ASP A 115 -9.46 21.01 19.52
N PRO A 116 -8.83 22.19 19.32
CA PRO A 116 -7.40 22.27 19.07
C PRO A 116 -6.53 21.73 20.21
N TYR A 117 -6.92 21.93 21.47
CA TYR A 117 -6.17 21.45 22.63
C TYR A 117 -6.26 19.93 22.73
N ASP A 118 -7.45 19.36 22.62
CA ASP A 118 -7.63 17.90 22.65
C ASP A 118 -6.90 17.22 21.49
N ARG A 119 -6.93 17.82 20.29
CA ARG A 119 -6.16 17.33 19.14
C ARG A 119 -4.65 17.39 19.38
N ALA A 120 -4.15 18.44 20.04
CA ALA A 120 -2.75 18.54 20.42
C ALA A 120 -2.37 17.47 21.46
N MET A 121 -3.23 17.21 22.45
CA MET A 121 -3.02 16.16 23.45
C MET A 121 -3.01 14.76 22.83
N ALA A 122 -3.92 14.48 21.90
CA ALA A 122 -3.94 13.22 21.16
C ALA A 122 -2.63 13.01 20.38
N ARG A 123 -2.13 14.06 19.70
CA ARG A 123 -0.84 14.03 18.99
C ARG A 123 0.34 13.83 19.93
N PHE A 124 0.33 14.48 21.09
CA PHE A 124 1.36 14.32 22.11
C PHE A 124 1.46 12.87 22.59
N TRP A 125 0.34 12.27 22.98
CA TRP A 125 0.33 10.88 23.46
C TRP A 125 0.70 9.87 22.38
N ALA A 126 0.24 10.09 21.14
CA ALA A 126 0.65 9.25 20.01
C ALA A 126 2.17 9.28 19.80
N LYS A 127 2.77 10.47 19.80
CA LYS A 127 4.21 10.64 19.68
C LYS A 127 4.97 10.00 20.85
N PHE A 128 4.51 10.20 22.07
CA PHE A 128 5.13 9.61 23.27
C PHE A 128 5.19 8.09 23.19
N LEU A 129 4.11 7.44 22.73
CA LEU A 129 4.05 5.98 22.56
C LEU A 129 4.96 5.47 21.44
N ASP A 130 5.28 6.29 20.46
CA ASP A 130 6.17 5.89 19.35
C ASP A 130 7.65 5.96 19.74
N GLU A 131 7.97 6.77 20.75
CA GLU A 131 9.34 7.02 21.23
C GLU A 131 9.70 6.20 22.49
N LYS A 132 8.77 5.42 23.03
CA LYS A 132 8.93 4.61 24.25
C LYS A 132 8.93 3.12 23.97
#